data_AF-A0A942GPU6-F1
#
_entry.id   AF-A0A942GPU6-F1
#
_cell.length_a   1.000
_cell.length_b   1.000
_cell.length_c   1.000
_cell.angle_alpha   90.00
_cell.angle_beta   90.00
_cell.angle_gamma   90.00
#
_symmetry.space_group_name_H-M   'P 1'
#
loop_
_entity.id
_entity.type
_entity.pdbx_description
1 polymer ?
#
loop_
_entity_poly.entity_id
_entity_poly.type
_entity_poly.pdbx_seq_one_letter_code
_entity_poly.pdbx_strand_id
1 'polypeptide(L)'
;MVNRLPSGSTSRWTPLSSANGRTTYTQYETEKSEPALDTVSRLSEHFNVSIDYLLGKTTIKAPIETIAAHHEGDEWTEDELEDIENFKDFVRMKREKK
;
A
#
# COMPACT_ATOMS: atom_id res chain seq x y z
N MET A 1 -3.93 35.49 44.84
CA MET A 1 -3.29 35.72 43.53
C MET A 1 -3.71 34.61 42.61
N VAL A 2 -4.49 34.97 41.61
CA VAL A 2 -5.02 34.07 40.57
C VAL A 2 -3.94 33.89 39.50
N ASN A 3 -3.70 32.65 39.07
CA ASN A 3 -3.38 32.40 37.68
C ASN A 3 -3.99 31.07 37.26
N ARG A 4 -4.91 31.17 36.29
CA ARG A 4 -5.79 30.13 35.79
C ARG A 4 -5.63 30.10 34.25
N LEU A 5 -5.53 28.86 33.73
CA LEU A 5 -5.67 28.35 32.33
C LEU A 5 -4.41 28.21 31.45
N PRO A 6 -4.42 27.29 30.44
CA PRO A 6 -5.56 26.49 29.94
C PRO A 6 -5.38 24.97 29.78
N SER A 7 -6.56 24.35 29.68
CA SER A 7 -6.95 23.11 28.99
C SER A 7 -6.02 22.58 27.89
N GLY A 8 -5.82 21.26 27.93
CA GLY A 8 -5.32 20.49 26.79
C GLY A 8 -4.96 19.08 27.24
N SER A 9 -5.97 18.24 27.49
CA SER A 9 -5.77 16.81 27.69
C SER A 9 -5.35 16.17 26.37
N THR A 10 -4.09 16.33 25.99
CA THR A 10 -3.44 15.47 25.00
C THR A 10 -3.30 14.11 25.64
N SER A 11 -4.18 13.19 25.26
CA SER A 11 -4.07 11.78 25.61
C SER A 11 -2.66 11.30 25.31
N ARG A 12 -1.98 10.96 26.41
CA ARG A 12 -0.65 10.38 26.54
C ARG A 12 -0.24 9.58 25.31
N TRP A 13 0.76 10.08 24.59
CA TRP A 13 1.61 9.26 23.77
C TRP A 13 2.40 8.36 24.73
N THR A 14 1.88 7.17 25.02
CA THR A 14 2.67 6.10 25.63
C THR A 14 3.27 5.29 24.50
N PRO A 15 4.54 5.51 24.12
CA PRO A 15 5.25 4.52 23.34
C PRO A 15 5.42 3.30 24.23
N LEU A 16 4.66 2.24 23.96
CA LEU A 16 4.95 0.97 24.57
C LEU A 16 6.34 0.57 24.08
N SER A 17 7.27 0.51 25.02
CA SER A 17 8.66 0.19 24.80
C SER A 17 8.80 -1.14 24.07
N SER A 18 9.29 -1.11 22.84
CA SER A 18 10.09 -2.20 22.31
C SER A 18 11.34 -1.61 21.66
N ALA A 19 12.20 -1.05 22.52
CA ALA A 19 13.59 -0.74 22.20
C ALA A 19 14.42 -2.02 22.01
N ASN A 20 13.93 -2.92 21.15
CA ASN A 20 14.55 -4.20 20.81
C ASN A 20 14.12 -4.67 19.40
N GLY A 21 14.11 -3.74 18.43
CA GLY A 21 13.68 -4.04 17.06
C GLY A 21 14.43 -5.20 16.40
N ARG A 22 15.70 -5.44 16.78
CA ARG A 22 16.50 -6.56 16.24
C ARG A 22 16.06 -7.92 16.78
N THR A 23 15.82 -8.05 18.09
CA THR A 23 15.46 -9.35 18.68
C THR A 23 14.02 -9.74 18.36
N THR A 24 13.11 -8.78 18.24
CA THR A 24 11.73 -9.00 17.80
C THR A 24 11.68 -9.40 16.33
N TYR A 25 12.47 -8.75 15.46
CA TYR A 25 12.58 -9.14 14.05
C TYR A 25 13.12 -10.56 13.87
N THR A 26 14.18 -10.94 14.59
CA THR A 26 14.70 -12.32 14.56
C THR A 26 13.66 -13.34 15.04
N GLN A 27 12.78 -12.97 15.97
CA GLN A 27 11.69 -13.86 16.41
C GLN A 27 10.62 -14.05 15.33
N TYR A 28 10.35 -13.03 14.52
CA TYR A 28 9.46 -13.14 13.36
C TYR A 28 10.07 -14.04 12.27
N GLU A 29 11.37 -13.88 11.98
CA GLU A 29 12.07 -14.73 11.01
C GLU A 29 12.18 -16.20 11.45
N THR A 30 12.17 -16.47 12.76
CA THR A 30 12.30 -17.82 13.32
C THR A 30 10.96 -18.44 13.73
N GLU A 31 9.83 -17.85 13.32
CA GLU A 31 8.46 -18.31 13.60
C GLU A 31 8.13 -18.44 15.11
N LYS A 32 8.94 -17.82 15.97
CA LYS A 32 8.76 -17.89 17.43
C LYS A 32 7.66 -16.97 17.94
N SER A 33 7.29 -15.97 17.14
CA SER A 33 6.24 -15.02 17.44
C SER A 33 5.65 -14.50 16.12
N GLU A 34 4.34 -14.27 16.07
CA GLU A 34 3.69 -13.64 14.93
C GLU A 34 3.56 -12.13 15.15
N PRO A 35 3.78 -11.30 14.11
CA PRO A 35 3.52 -9.87 14.22
C PRO A 35 2.02 -9.61 14.42
N ALA A 36 1.68 -8.63 15.26
CA ALA A 36 0.30 -8.18 15.40
C ALA A 36 -0.24 -7.62 14.07
N LEU A 37 -1.55 -7.72 13.84
CA LEU A 37 -2.20 -7.22 12.61
C LEU A 37 -1.95 -5.72 12.35
N ASP A 38 -1.85 -4.90 13.41
CA ASP A 38 -1.47 -3.49 13.32
C ASP A 38 -0.05 -3.32 12.78
N THR A 39 0.91 -4.16 13.21
CA THR A 39 2.28 -4.17 12.67
C THR A 39 2.28 -4.57 11.19
N VAL A 40 1.54 -5.61 10.81
CA VAL A 40 1.44 -6.06 9.41
C VAL A 40 0.81 -4.97 8.54
N SER A 41 -0.23 -4.29 9.03
CA SER A 41 -0.86 -3.17 8.31
C SER A 41 0.12 -2.02 8.10
N ARG A 42 0.84 -1.60 9.14
CA ARG A 42 1.87 -0.54 9.02
C ARG A 42 2.99 -0.91 8.07
N LEU A 43 3.41 -2.18 8.05
CA LEU A 43 4.40 -2.67 7.07
C LEU A 43 3.83 -2.62 5.65
N SER A 44 2.57 -2.99 5.46
CA SER A 44 1.92 -2.95 4.15
C SER A 44 1.84 -1.53 3.58
N GLU A 45 1.49 -0.54 4.42
CA GLU A 45 1.48 0.88 4.08
C GLU A 45 2.89 1.42 3.80
N HIS A 46 3.86 1.05 4.64
CA HIS A 46 5.25 1.52 4.49
C HIS A 46 5.90 1.05 3.19
N PHE A 47 5.67 -0.20 2.80
CA PHE A 47 6.22 -0.77 1.55
C PHE A 47 5.29 -0.58 0.34
N ASN A 48 4.11 0.03 0.54
CA ASN A 48 3.07 0.19 -0.47
C ASN A 48 2.73 -1.14 -1.19
N VAL A 49 2.52 -2.18 -0.39
CA VAL A 49 2.16 -3.53 -0.84
C VAL A 49 0.86 -4.00 -0.18
N SER A 50 0.22 -5.02 -0.74
CA SER A 50 -0.94 -5.66 -0.14
C SER A 50 -0.53 -6.51 1.08
N ILE A 51 -1.43 -6.65 2.05
CA ILE A 51 -1.23 -7.54 3.19
C ILE A 51 -1.08 -9.00 2.71
N ASP A 52 -1.85 -9.39 1.69
CA ASP A 52 -1.76 -10.72 1.10
C ASP A 52 -0.37 -11.01 0.51
N TYR A 53 0.31 -9.98 -0.02
CA TYR A 53 1.68 -10.10 -0.50
C TYR A 53 2.65 -10.37 0.66
N LEU A 54 2.50 -9.66 1.78
CA LEU A 54 3.33 -9.88 2.97
C LEU A 54 3.14 -11.28 3.57
N LEU A 55 1.93 -11.82 3.48
CA LEU A 55 1.59 -13.16 3.96
C LEU A 55 1.89 -14.27 2.95
N GLY A 56 2.44 -13.95 1.77
CA GLY A 56 2.76 -14.93 0.73
C GLY A 56 1.55 -15.58 0.06
N LYS A 57 0.34 -15.01 0.22
CA LYS A 57 -0.89 -15.49 -0.42
C LYS A 57 -0.99 -15.09 -1.89
N THR A 58 -0.26 -14.03 -2.28
CA THR A 58 -0.20 -13.54 -3.65
C THR A 58 1.23 -13.11 -4.01
N THR A 59 1.57 -13.19 -5.29
CA THR A 59 2.81 -12.62 -5.85
C THR A 59 2.64 -11.16 -6.27
N ILE A 60 1.42 -10.64 -6.23
CA ILE A 60 1.06 -9.29 -6.64
C ILE A 60 1.37 -8.32 -5.49
N LYS A 61 2.42 -7.52 -5.66
CA LYS A 61 2.93 -6.57 -4.65
C LYS A 61 1.89 -5.54 -4.25
N ALA A 62 1.35 -4.79 -5.20
CA ALA A 62 0.35 -3.76 -4.94
C ALA A 62 -0.96 -4.13 -5.64
N PRO A 63 -2.13 -3.67 -5.14
CA PRO A 63 -3.35 -3.75 -5.92
C PRO A 63 -3.08 -3.15 -7.31
N ILE A 64 -3.55 -3.83 -8.34
CA ILE A 64 -3.37 -3.40 -9.72
C ILE A 64 -4.18 -2.10 -9.85
N GLU A 65 -3.51 -0.96 -9.90
CA GLU A 65 -4.10 0.33 -10.23
C GLU A 65 -4.61 0.25 -11.68
N THR A 66 -5.81 -0.32 -11.80
CA THR A 66 -6.49 -0.47 -13.07
C THR A 66 -7.13 0.87 -13.34
N ILE A 67 -6.56 1.64 -14.26
CA ILE A 67 -7.26 2.78 -14.86
C ILE A 67 -8.33 2.15 -15.76
N ALA A 68 -9.42 1.73 -15.16
CA ALA A 68 -10.56 1.19 -15.88
C ALA A 68 -11.20 2.35 -16.64
N ALA A 69 -11.15 2.31 -17.98
CA ALA A 69 -12.02 3.14 -18.80
C ALA A 69 -13.44 2.57 -18.68
N HIS A 70 -14.12 2.88 -17.56
CA HIS A 70 -15.52 2.55 -17.39
C HIS A 70 -16.31 3.42 -18.36
N HIS A 71 -16.77 2.83 -19.45
CA HIS A 71 -17.63 3.47 -20.41
C HIS A 71 -19.07 3.23 -19.94
N GLU A 72 -19.69 4.25 -19.34
CA GLU A 72 -21.09 4.19 -18.92
C GLU A 72 -22.00 4.23 -20.16
N GLY A 73 -22.19 3.09 -20.82
CA GLY A 73 -23.34 2.86 -21.71
C GLY A 73 -23.22 3.25 -23.17
N ASP A 74 -22.11 3.83 -23.62
CA ASP A 74 -21.86 4.03 -25.05
C ASP A 74 -21.18 2.76 -25.64
N GLU A 75 -21.38 2.43 -26.93
CA GLU A 75 -20.63 1.38 -27.60
C GLU A 75 -19.44 2.01 -28.32
N TRP A 76 -18.25 1.44 -28.17
CA TRP A 76 -17.08 1.88 -28.92
C TRP A 76 -17.21 1.43 -30.37
N THR A 77 -16.93 2.33 -31.30
CA THR A 77 -16.79 1.97 -32.71
C THR A 77 -15.51 1.17 -32.95
N GLU A 78 -15.48 0.40 -34.04
CA GLU A 78 -14.29 -0.38 -34.42
C GLU A 78 -13.05 0.52 -34.58
N ASP A 79 -13.22 1.69 -35.21
CA ASP A 79 -12.14 2.67 -35.42
C ASP A 79 -11.58 3.17 -34.08
N GLU A 80 -12.43 3.43 -33.08
CA GLU A 80 -12.00 3.88 -31.75
C GLU A 80 -11.26 2.77 -30.98
N LEU A 81 -11.68 1.51 -31.13
CA LEU A 81 -10.98 0.37 -30.55
C LEU A 81 -9.61 0.17 -31.21
N GLU A 82 -9.52 0.35 -32.52
CA GLU A 82 -8.26 0.30 -33.28
C GLU A 82 -7.30 1.39 -32.79
N ASP A 83 -7.78 2.62 -32.58
CA ASP A 83 -6.99 3.72 -32.03
C ASP A 83 -6.45 3.43 -30.62
N ILE A 84 -7.25 2.82 -29.76
CA ILE A 84 -6.82 2.40 -28.42
C ILE A 84 -5.71 1.35 -28.49
N GLU A 85 -5.81 0.38 -29.40
CA GLU A 85 -4.78 -0.65 -29.55
C GLU A 85 -3.48 -0.07 -30.12
N ASN A 86 -3.59 0.80 -31.14
CA ASN A 86 -2.45 1.55 -31.68
C ASN A 86 -1.74 2.38 -30.60
N PHE A 87 -2.50 2.99 -29.69
CA PHE A 87 -1.94 3.73 -28.56
C PHE A 87 -1.19 2.82 -27.58
N LYS A 88 -1.72 1.63 -27.28
CA LYS A 88 -1.05 0.64 -26.41
C LYS A 88 0.29 0.18 -27.01
N ASP A 89 0.33 -0.07 -28.31
CA ASP A 89 1.55 -0.45 -29.02
C ASP A 89 2.57 0.69 -29.04
N PHE A 90 2.13 1.93 -29.26
CA PHE A 90 2.98 3.10 -29.19
C PHE A 90 3.62 3.29 -27.80
N VAL A 91 2.85 3.10 -26.73
CA VAL A 91 3.36 3.17 -25.35
C VAL A 91 4.35 2.04 -25.08
N ARG A 92 4.12 0.82 -25.61
CA ARG A 92 5.06 -0.31 -25.49
C ARG A 92 6.40 0.01 -26.17
N MET A 93 6.36 0.51 -27.41
CA MET A 93 7.55 0.94 -28.15
C MET A 93 8.34 2.03 -27.40
N LYS A 94 7.66 2.99 -26.76
CA LYS A 94 8.32 4.03 -25.96
C LYS A 94 9.09 3.49 -24.77
N ARG A 95 8.66 2.38 -24.17
CA ARG A 95 9.35 1.74 -23.04
C ARG A 95 10.63 1.01 -23.47
N GLU A 96 10.64 0.42 -24.66
CA GLU A 96 11.81 -0.33 -25.18
C GLU A 96 12.95 0.57 -25.68
N LYS A 97 12.65 1.84 -26.01
CA LYS A 97 13.64 2.83 -26.44
C LYS A 97 14.30 3.60 -25.28
N LYS A 98 14.00 3.26 -24.02
CA LYS A 98 14.53 3.90 -22.82
C LYS A 98 15.46 2.94 -22.08
#